data_AF-A0A6I1HJD0-F1
#
_entry.id   AF-A0A6I1HJD0-F1
#
_cell.length_a   1.000
_cell.length_b   1.000
_cell.length_c   1.000
_cell.angle_alpha   90.00
_cell.angle_beta   90.00
_cell.angle_gamma   90.00
#
_symmetry.space_group_name_H-M   'P 1'
#
loop_
_entity.id
_entity.type
_entity.pdbx_description
1 polymer ?
#
loop_
_entity_poly.entity_id
_entity_poly.type
_entity_poly.pdbx_seq_one_letter_code
_entity_poly.pdbx_strand_id
1 'polypeptide(L)'
;MSFVSSRSNALPSAALPLSIYLLSLCSFAFGLSEFIAAGLLTPMARDLHASVAAAGGAIAAYALGAAIGAPVLTAMLARRP
;
A
#
# COMPACT_ATOMS: atom_id res chain seq x y z
N MET A 1 18.59 -53.47 -16.71
CA MET A 1 18.23 -53.05 -15.33
C MET A 1 18.13 -51.54 -15.31
N SER A 2 17.03 -51.02 -14.74
CA SER A 2 16.64 -49.62 -14.47
C SER A 2 16.65 -48.61 -15.63
N PHE A 3 15.47 -48.52 -16.25
CA PHE A 3 14.93 -47.32 -16.90
C PHE A 3 15.19 -46.06 -16.06
N VAL A 4 15.76 -45.02 -16.69
CA VAL A 4 15.77 -43.65 -16.17
C VAL A 4 14.31 -43.18 -16.05
N SER A 5 13.85 -43.05 -14.81
CA SER A 5 12.55 -42.45 -14.47
C SER A 5 12.59 -40.96 -14.80
N SER A 6 11.97 -40.57 -15.91
CA SER A 6 11.67 -39.18 -16.25
C SER A 6 10.63 -38.66 -15.26
N ARG A 7 11.05 -37.86 -14.28
CA ARG A 7 10.11 -37.10 -13.44
C ARG A 7 9.58 -35.94 -14.26
N SER A 8 8.37 -36.08 -14.77
CA SER A 8 7.54 -34.93 -15.15
C SER A 8 7.20 -34.15 -13.89
N ASN A 9 8.01 -33.15 -13.55
CA ASN A 9 7.63 -32.13 -12.60
C ASN A 9 6.53 -31.29 -13.27
N ALA A 10 5.27 -31.71 -13.14
CA ALA A 10 4.14 -30.84 -13.43
C ALA A 10 4.30 -29.61 -12.54
N LEU A 11 4.57 -28.45 -13.14
CA LEU A 11 4.61 -27.19 -12.42
C LEU A 11 3.25 -27.01 -11.75
N PRO A 12 3.16 -26.87 -10.42
CA PRO A 12 1.88 -26.57 -9.80
C PRO A 12 1.39 -25.25 -10.40
N SER A 13 0.27 -25.30 -11.12
CA SER A 13 -0.50 -24.11 -11.50
C SER A 13 -1.12 -23.54 -10.23
N ALA A 14 -0.28 -22.96 -9.38
CA ALA A 14 -0.70 -22.32 -8.16
C ALA A 14 -1.40 -21.01 -8.56
N ALA A 15 -2.73 -21.01 -8.51
CA ALA A 15 -3.47 -19.76 -8.44
C ALA A 15 -2.90 -18.91 -7.31
N LEU A 16 -2.74 -17.60 -7.53
CA LEU A 16 -2.20 -16.70 -6.51
C LEU A 16 -3.09 -16.77 -5.25
N PRO A 17 -2.49 -16.83 -4.05
CA PRO A 17 -3.25 -16.80 -2.80
C PRO A 17 -4.21 -15.61 -2.77
N LEU A 18 -5.44 -15.81 -2.26
CA LEU A 18 -6.45 -14.75 -2.12
C LEU A 18 -5.91 -13.51 -1.39
N SER A 19 -5.00 -13.73 -0.43
CA SER A 19 -4.29 -12.68 0.30
C SER A 19 -3.59 -11.67 -0.62
N ILE A 20 -3.00 -12.11 -1.74
CA ILE A 20 -2.31 -11.20 -2.67
C ILE A 20 -3.31 -10.29 -3.39
N TYR A 21 -4.47 -10.81 -3.78
CA TYR A 21 -5.53 -9.98 -4.38
C TYR A 21 -6.05 -8.94 -3.39
N LEU A 22 -6.27 -9.34 -2.13
CA LEU A 22 -6.69 -8.42 -1.07
C LEU A 22 -5.63 -7.36 -0.79
N LEU A 23 -4.36 -7.74 -0.70
CA LEU A 23 -3.24 -6.82 -0.50
C LEU A 23 -3.07 -5.86 -1.68
N SER A 24 -3.20 -6.36 -2.91
CA SER A 24 -3.16 -5.54 -4.12
C SER A 24 -4.30 -4.53 -4.14
N LEU A 25 -5.54 -4.97 -3.85
CA LEU A 25 -6.69 -4.08 -3.78
C LEU A 25 -6.53 -3.02 -2.67
N CYS A 26 -6.01 -3.41 -1.52
CA CYS A 26 -5.75 -2.50 -0.41
C CYS A 26 -4.66 -1.47 -0.78
N SER A 27 -3.54 -1.90 -1.37
CA SER A 27 -2.48 -1.01 -1.84
C SER A 27 -2.96 -0.09 -2.95
N PHE A 28 -3.82 -0.58 -3.84
CA PHE A 28 -4.42 0.22 -4.92
C PHE A 28 -5.37 1.27 -4.36
N ALA A 29 -6.30 0.89 -3.48
CA ALA A 29 -7.25 1.80 -2.85
C ALA A 29 -6.52 2.90 -2.06
N PHE A 30 -5.47 2.52 -1.33
CA PHE A 30 -4.61 3.47 -0.62
C PHE A 30 -3.95 4.46 -1.59
N GLY A 31 -3.30 3.97 -2.66
CA GLY A 31 -2.68 4.83 -3.68
C GLY A 31 -3.70 5.74 -4.40
N LEU A 32 -4.89 5.24 -4.70
CA LEU A 32 -5.97 6.01 -5.32
C LEU A 32 -6.43 7.16 -4.43
N SER A 33 -6.52 6.95 -3.12
CA SER A 33 -6.92 8.01 -2.18
C SER A 33 -5.94 9.19 -2.17
N GLU A 34 -4.64 8.93 -2.29
CA GLU A 34 -3.60 9.96 -2.34
C GLU A 34 -3.68 10.77 -3.65
N PHE A 35 -3.97 10.11 -4.78
CA PHE A 35 -4.18 10.81 -6.05
C PHE A 35 -5.44 11.67 -6.06
N ILE A 36 -6.52 11.21 -5.43
CA ILE A 36 -7.73 12.02 -5.25
C ILE A 36 -7.42 13.26 -4.41
N ALA A 37 -6.71 13.11 -3.29
CA ALA A 37 -6.32 14.23 -2.44
C ALA A 37 -5.46 15.25 -3.21
N ALA A 38 -4.49 14.79 -4.00
CA ALA A 38 -3.67 15.66 -4.84
C ALA A 38 -4.51 16.37 -5.93
N GLY A 39 -5.44 15.66 -6.58
CA GLY A 39 -6.32 16.23 -7.61
C GLY A 39 -7.34 17.23 -7.07
N LEU A 40 -7.77 17.06 -5.82
CA LEU A 40 -8.74 17.93 -5.15
C LEU A 40 -8.08 18.99 -4.25
N LEU A 41 -6.75 19.10 -4.24
CA LEU A 41 -6.04 20.00 -3.33
C LEU A 41 -6.52 21.46 -3.43
N THR A 42 -6.69 21.98 -4.65
CA THR A 42 -7.14 23.37 -4.85
C THR A 42 -8.61 23.57 -4.44
N PRO A 43 -9.57 22.73 -4.88
CA PRO A 43 -10.94 22.75 -4.35
C PRO A 43 -11.01 22.66 -2.81
N MET A 44 -10.31 21.69 -2.21
CA MET A 44 -10.27 21.51 -0.76
C MET A 44 -9.74 22.75 -0.04
N ALA A 45 -8.66 23.37 -0.55
CA ALA A 45 -8.13 24.60 0.03
C ALA A 45 -9.14 25.75 0.00
N ARG A 46 -9.92 25.87 -1.10
CA ARG A 46 -10.98 26.89 -1.23
C ARG A 46 -12.11 26.64 -0.23
N ASP A 47 -12.59 25.41 -0.13
CA ASP A 47 -13.69 25.03 0.74
C ASP A 47 -13.31 25.17 2.23
N LEU A 48 -12.05 24.95 2.56
CA LEU A 48 -11.52 25.13 3.92
C LEU A 48 -11.11 26.58 4.24
N HIS A 49 -11.32 27.51 3.30
CA HIS A 49 -10.84 28.91 3.39
C HIS A 49 -9.35 29.03 3.74
N ALA A 50 -8.54 28.08 3.26
CA ALA A 50 -7.10 27.99 3.52
C ALA A 50 -6.30 28.29 2.25
N SER A 51 -5.02 28.63 2.40
CA SER A 51 -4.12 28.73 1.26
C SER A 51 -3.76 27.34 0.73
N VAL A 52 -3.49 27.22 -0.57
CA VAL A 52 -3.05 25.97 -1.20
C VAL A 52 -1.76 25.46 -0.55
N ALA A 53 -0.85 26.37 -0.17
CA ALA A 53 0.36 26.05 0.55
C ALA A 53 0.10 25.44 1.94
N ALA A 54 -0.88 25.97 2.68
CA ALA A 54 -1.27 25.42 3.99
C ALA A 54 -1.91 24.03 3.85
N ALA A 55 -2.82 23.86 2.88
CA ALA A 55 -3.44 22.55 2.61
C ALA A 55 -2.41 21.51 2.17
N GLY A 56 -1.49 21.87 1.26
CA GLY A 56 -0.40 21.01 0.84
C GLY A 56 0.58 20.69 1.98
N GLY A 57 0.86 21.67 2.84
CA GLY A 57 1.65 21.48 4.06
C GLY A 57 1.01 20.48 5.03
N ALA A 58 -0.32 20.49 5.17
CA ALA A 58 -1.04 19.52 5.98
C ALA A 58 -0.90 18.08 5.42
N ILE A 59 -0.99 17.92 4.09
CA ILE A 59 -0.73 16.62 3.43
C ILE A 59 0.71 16.17 3.65
N ALA A 60 1.68 17.07 3.54
CA ALA A 60 3.10 16.75 3.80
C ALA A 60 3.33 16.32 5.26
N ALA A 61 2.70 16.99 6.22
CA ALA A 61 2.77 16.62 7.63
C ALA A 61 2.17 15.22 7.88
N TYR A 62 1.04 14.90 7.25
CA TYR A 62 0.47 13.55 7.28
C TYR A 62 1.42 12.51 6.68
N ALA A 63 2.02 12.79 5.51
CA ALA A 63 2.97 11.89 4.86
C ALA A 63 4.21 11.61 5.74
N LEU A 64 4.74 12.64 6.42
CA LEU A 64 5.81 12.48 7.42
C LEU A 64 5.36 11.61 8.59
N GLY A 65 4.14 11.84 9.10
CA GLY A 65 3.53 11.01 10.14
C GLY A 65 3.43 9.55 9.73
N ALA A 66 2.99 9.26 8.50
CA ALA A 66 2.92 7.91 7.96
C ALA A 66 4.31 7.28 7.78
N ALA A 67 5.27 8.03 7.23
CA ALA A 67 6.64 7.58 7.00
C ALA A 67 7.36 7.18 8.30
N ILE A 68 7.07 7.87 9.41
CA ILE A 68 7.62 7.55 10.73
C ILE A 68 6.76 6.50 11.44
N GLY A 69 5.44 6.65 11.38
CA GLY A 69 4.47 5.81 12.07
C GLY A 69 4.50 4.35 11.61
N ALA A 70 4.65 4.10 10.31
CA ALA A 70 4.71 2.74 9.79
C ALA A 70 5.90 1.94 10.36
N PRO A 71 7.17 2.39 10.26
CA PRO A 71 8.30 1.71 10.90
C PRO A 71 8.14 1.53 12.41
N VAL A 72 7.62 2.55 13.12
CA VAL A 72 7.41 2.49 14.57
C VAL A 72 6.38 1.41 14.93
N LEU A 73 5.21 1.43 14.28
CA LEU A 73 4.15 0.45 14.50
C LEU A 73 4.61 -0.96 14.11
N THR A 74 5.32 -1.10 12.98
CA THR A 74 5.91 -2.37 12.57
C THR A 74 6.88 -2.87 13.63
N ALA A 75 7.78 -2.03 14.15
CA ALA A 75 8.72 -2.43 15.20
C ALA A 75 8.02 -2.86 16.50
N MET A 76 6.95 -2.15 16.89
CA MET A 76 6.15 -2.50 18.08
C MET A 76 5.41 -3.82 17.91
N LEU A 77 4.88 -4.11 16.72
CA LEU A 77 4.06 -5.29 16.48
C LEU A 77 4.88 -6.52 16.07
N ALA A 78 6.07 -6.33 15.47
CA ALA A 78 6.94 -7.40 14.99
C ALA A 78 7.40 -8.39 16.08
N ARG A 79 7.32 -7.99 17.35
CA ARG A 79 7.72 -8.84 18.50
C ARG A 79 6.53 -9.39 19.30
N ARG A 80 5.30 -9.25 18.80
CA ARG A 80 4.15 -9.91 19.42
C ARG A 80 3.98 -11.32 18.81
N PRO A 81 3.82 -12.36 19.66
CA PRO A 81 3.60 -13.73 19.19
C PRO A 81 2.28 -13.86 18.43
#